data_AF-A0AAV4PU98-F1
#
_entry.id   AF-A0AAV4PU98-F1
#
_cell.length_a   1.000
_cell.length_b   1.000
_cell.length_c   1.000
_cell.angle_alpha   90.00
_cell.angle_beta   90.00
_cell.angle_gamma   90.00
#
_symmetry.space_group_name_H-M   'P 1'
#
loop_
_entity.id
_entity.type
_entity.pdbx_description
1 polymer ?
#
loop_
_entity_poly.entity_id
_entity_poly.type
_entity_poly.pdbx_seq_one_letter_code
_entity_poly.pdbx_strand_id
1 'polypeptide(L)'
;MPYNCRWGCSRLTLNATYKTFVLPVITYCCESLISESKQVRKSLETTHNQALRLITRAVKPSPIDAMLLCTGNWSLEKIIEEKALVLREKILRTIRYLTLWNLKIPRQRCLKTEAASCKRC
;
A
#
# COMPACT_ATOMS: atom_id res chain seq x y z
N MET A 1 -6.89 -33.80 -6.68
CA MET A 1 -6.44 -34.16 -5.31
C MET A 1 -6.15 -32.88 -4.53
N PRO A 2 -7.02 -32.38 -3.65
CA PRO A 2 -6.67 -31.21 -2.85
C PRO A 2 -5.73 -31.67 -1.73
N TYR A 3 -4.50 -31.19 -1.81
CA TYR A 3 -3.49 -31.22 -0.78
C TYR A 3 -4.09 -30.65 0.52
N ASN A 4 -4.29 -31.51 1.52
CA ASN A 4 -4.78 -31.12 2.84
C ASN A 4 -3.72 -30.23 3.53
N CYS A 5 -3.73 -28.91 3.27
CA CYS A 5 -2.98 -27.96 4.10
C CYS A 5 -3.65 -27.99 5.49
N ARG A 6 -3.09 -28.76 6.45
CA ARG A 6 -3.58 -28.91 7.86
C ARG A 6 -3.38 -27.62 8.65
N TRP A 7 -3.98 -26.53 8.20
CA TRP A 7 -4.21 -25.34 8.99
C TRP A 7 -5.53 -25.60 9.73
N GLY A 8 -5.64 -25.21 11.00
CA GLY A 8 -6.81 -25.51 11.84
C GLY A 8 -8.14 -24.90 11.37
N CYS A 9 -8.21 -24.38 10.14
CA CYS A 9 -9.36 -23.70 9.56
C CYS A 9 -9.42 -23.90 8.03
N SER A 10 -10.60 -23.73 7.45
CA SER A 10 -10.82 -23.80 6.00
C SER A 10 -10.01 -22.74 5.24
N ARG A 11 -9.56 -23.09 4.03
CA ARG A 11 -8.83 -22.19 3.12
C ARG A 11 -9.59 -20.90 2.80
N LEU A 12 -10.91 -20.97 2.70
CA LEU A 12 -11.76 -19.80 2.46
C LEU A 12 -11.74 -18.85 3.66
N THR A 13 -11.88 -19.42 4.86
CA THR A 13 -11.81 -18.66 6.12
C THR A 13 -10.44 -18.02 6.30
N LEU A 14 -9.36 -18.74 6.00
CA LEU A 14 -7.99 -18.21 6.02
C LEU A 14 -7.79 -17.03 5.08
N ASN A 15 -8.32 -17.13 3.87
CA ASN A 15 -8.22 -16.05 2.88
C ASN A 15 -9.05 -14.83 3.30
N ALA A 16 -10.26 -15.06 3.83
CA ALA A 16 -11.13 -14.01 4.32
C ALA A 16 -10.47 -13.26 5.50
N THR A 17 -9.97 -13.97 6.51
CA THR A 17 -9.31 -13.33 7.66
C THR A 17 -8.06 -12.56 7.25
N TYR A 18 -7.24 -13.09 6.34
CA TYR A 18 -6.09 -12.37 5.81
C TYR A 18 -6.51 -11.05 5.14
N LYS A 19 -7.49 -11.10 4.24
CA LYS A 19 -7.97 -9.92 3.50
C LYS A 19 -8.69 -8.90 4.37
N THR A 20 -9.39 -9.34 5.42
CA THR A 20 -10.18 -8.45 6.27
C THR A 20 -9.35 -7.78 7.36
N PHE A 21 -8.42 -8.50 8.00
CA PHE A 21 -7.72 -7.95 9.17
C PHE A 21 -6.29 -7.52 8.87
N VAL A 22 -5.60 -8.25 7.99
CA VAL A 22 -4.15 -8.12 7.84
C VAL A 22 -3.79 -7.25 6.65
N LEU A 23 -4.44 -7.49 5.51
CA LEU A 23 -4.22 -6.74 4.29
C LEU A 23 -4.47 -5.22 4.47
N PRO A 24 -5.54 -4.75 5.15
CA PRO A 24 -5.81 -3.31 5.28
C PRO A 24 -4.72 -2.58 6.06
N VAL A 25 -4.22 -3.19 7.15
CA VAL A 25 -3.17 -2.63 7.99
C VAL A 25 -1.87 -2.48 7.20
N ILE A 26 -1.50 -3.51 6.43
CA ILE A 26 -0.32 -3.44 5.57
C ILE A 26 -0.50 -2.35 4.52
N THR A 27 -1.65 -2.35 3.81
CA THR A 27 -1.89 -1.39 2.74
C THR A 27 -1.90 0.06 3.22
N TYR A 28 -2.34 0.31 4.44
CA TYR A 28 -2.31 1.64 5.05
C TYR A 28 -0.86 2.07 5.35
N CYS A 29 -0.06 1.21 5.96
CA CYS A 29 1.32 1.52 6.33
C CYS A 29 2.32 1.46 5.16
N CYS A 30 1.93 0.90 4.00
CA CYS A 30 2.82 0.65 2.87
C CYS A 30 3.62 1.89 2.43
N GLU A 31 3.03 3.08 2.44
CA GLU A 31 3.72 4.31 2.00
C GLU A 31 4.94 4.64 2.88
N SER A 32 4.81 4.49 4.20
CA SER A 32 5.93 4.65 5.13
C SER A 32 6.93 3.51 4.98
N LEU A 33 6.45 2.27 4.82
CA LEU A 33 7.29 1.07 4.75
C LEU A 33 8.20 1.00 3.51
N ILE A 34 7.87 1.72 2.44
CA ILE A 34 8.71 1.79 1.22
C ILE A 34 10.07 2.44 1.52
N SER A 35 10.11 3.42 2.42
CA SER A 35 11.32 4.17 2.78
C SER A 35 12.13 3.52 3.90
N GLU A 36 11.57 2.51 4.56
CA GLU A 36 12.19 1.86 5.72
C GLU A 36 13.35 0.94 5.35
N SER A 37 14.26 0.75 6.31
CA SER A 37 15.40 -0.16 6.14
C SER A 37 14.96 -1.62 6.00
N LYS A 38 15.79 -2.44 5.32
CA LYS A 38 15.56 -3.89 5.19
C LYS A 38 15.42 -4.60 6.54
N GLN A 39 16.09 -4.11 7.59
CA GLN A 39 16.01 -4.67 8.93
C GLN A 39 14.63 -4.47 9.55
N VAL A 40 14.05 -3.28 9.40
CA VAL A 40 12.68 -2.98 9.87
C VAL A 40 11.64 -3.78 9.08
N ARG A 41 11.85 -3.96 7.76
CA ARG A 41 10.98 -4.81 6.95
C ARG A 41 10.99 -6.28 7.40
N LYS A 42 12.16 -6.80 7.76
CA LYS A 42 12.30 -8.18 8.26
C LYS A 42 11.66 -8.39 9.64
N SER A 43 11.78 -7.41 10.54
CA SER A 43 11.11 -7.48 11.85
C SER A 43 9.59 -7.38 11.71
N LEU A 44 9.09 -6.53 10.81
CA LEU A 44 7.67 -6.45 10.48
C LEU A 44 7.14 -7.76 9.92
N GLU A 45 7.86 -8.37 8.98
CA GLU A 45 7.49 -9.66 8.40
C GLU A 45 7.40 -10.75 9.49
N THR A 46 8.33 -10.75 10.44
CA THR A 46 8.31 -11.70 11.57
C THR A 46 7.07 -11.51 12.44
N THR A 47 6.72 -10.26 12.77
CA THR A 47 5.53 -9.93 13.57
C THR A 47 4.24 -10.27 12.83
N HIS A 48 4.16 -9.94 11.53
CA HIS A 48 3.06 -10.30 10.66
C HIS A 48 2.87 -11.82 10.61
N ASN A 49 3.97 -12.55 10.45
CA ASN A 49 3.97 -13.99 10.41
C ASN A 49 3.47 -14.60 11.73
N GLN A 50 3.87 -14.02 12.86
CA GLN A 50 3.35 -14.41 14.16
C GLN A 50 1.86 -14.11 14.32
N ALA A 51 1.39 -12.95 13.88
CA ALA A 51 -0.03 -12.58 13.92
C ALA A 51 -0.89 -13.57 13.09
N LEU A 52 -0.43 -13.92 11.89
CA LEU A 52 -1.10 -14.93 11.06
C LEU A 52 -1.16 -16.29 11.76
N ARG A 53 -0.09 -16.72 12.42
CA ARG A 53 -0.11 -17.98 13.19
C ARG A 53 -1.12 -17.94 14.34
N LEU A 54 -1.23 -16.81 15.04
CA LEU A 54 -2.20 -16.64 16.12
C LEU A 54 -3.64 -16.73 15.60
N ILE A 55 -3.97 -16.00 14.54
CA ILE A 55 -5.32 -15.99 13.93
C ILE A 55 -5.72 -17.38 13.43
N THR A 56 -4.77 -18.07 12.82
CA THR A 56 -5.01 -19.37 12.16
C THR A 56 -4.82 -20.55 13.11
N ARG A 57 -4.45 -20.29 14.36
CA ARG A 57 -4.09 -21.27 15.38
C ARG A 57 -3.04 -22.27 14.87
N ALA A 58 -2.14 -21.79 14.01
CA ALA A 58 -1.10 -22.59 13.40
C ALA A 58 0.10 -22.78 14.34
N VAL A 59 0.78 -23.90 14.18
CA VAL A 59 1.95 -24.25 15.01
C VAL A 59 3.16 -23.41 14.56
N LYS A 60 4.09 -23.09 15.47
CA LYS A 60 5.30 -22.32 15.15
C LYS A 60 6.15 -22.84 13.97
N PRO A 61 6.27 -24.15 13.66
CA PRO A 61 7.01 -24.59 12.47
C PRO A 61 6.21 -24.45 11.17
N SER A 62 4.93 -24.05 11.21
CA SER A 62 4.10 -23.98 10.00
C SER A 62 4.64 -22.90 9.03
N PRO A 63 4.96 -23.26 7.77
CA PRO A 63 5.48 -22.32 6.77
C PRO A 63 4.35 -21.42 6.27
N ILE A 64 4.47 -20.12 6.49
CA ILE A 64 3.45 -19.15 6.10
C ILE A 64 3.43 -18.94 4.59
N ASP A 65 4.57 -19.09 3.93
CA ASP A 65 4.64 -19.10 2.46
C ASP A 65 3.76 -20.21 1.87
N ALA A 66 3.71 -21.39 2.49
CA ALA A 66 2.81 -22.45 2.06
C ALA A 66 1.33 -22.05 2.23
N MET A 67 0.98 -21.34 3.30
CA MET A 67 -0.38 -20.81 3.48
C MET A 67 -0.73 -19.77 2.42
N LEU A 68 0.19 -18.84 2.14
CA LEU A 68 0.02 -17.82 1.11
C LEU A 68 -0.14 -18.46 -0.27
N LEU A 69 0.66 -19.49 -0.59
CA LEU A 69 0.51 -20.29 -1.80
C LEU A 69 -0.83 -21.05 -1.84
N CYS A 70 -1.25 -21.72 -0.75
CA CYS A 70 -2.54 -22.43 -0.71
C CYS A 70 -3.70 -21.42 -0.95
N THR A 71 -3.61 -20.20 -0.41
CA THR A 71 -4.65 -19.16 -0.50
C THR A 71 -4.58 -18.28 -1.75
N GLY A 72 -3.48 -18.33 -2.51
CA GLY A 72 -3.25 -17.48 -3.67
C GLY A 72 -2.96 -16.02 -3.32
N ASN A 73 -2.46 -15.75 -2.12
CA ASN A 73 -2.10 -14.40 -1.68
C ASN A 73 -0.60 -14.14 -1.89
N TRP A 74 -0.25 -12.88 -2.11
CA TRP A 74 1.14 -12.45 -2.27
C TRP A 74 1.86 -12.35 -0.92
N SER A 75 3.18 -12.51 -0.94
CA SER A 75 4.01 -12.20 0.24
C SER A 75 4.00 -10.71 0.54
N LEU A 76 4.24 -10.36 1.80
CA LEU A 76 4.27 -8.98 2.27
C LEU A 76 5.29 -8.14 1.49
N GLU A 77 6.44 -8.72 1.16
CA GLU A 77 7.47 -8.08 0.34
C GLU A 77 6.94 -7.66 -1.03
N LYS A 78 6.27 -8.57 -1.75
CA LYS A 78 5.69 -8.28 -3.06
C LYS A 78 4.60 -7.22 -3.00
N ILE A 79 3.79 -7.23 -1.93
CA ILE A 79 2.76 -6.20 -1.71
C ILE A 79 3.41 -4.82 -1.55
N ILE A 80 4.50 -4.72 -0.78
CA ILE A 80 5.24 -3.46 -0.62
C ILE A 80 5.84 -3.01 -1.95
N GLU A 81 6.45 -3.92 -2.72
CA GLU A 81 7.01 -3.61 -4.03
C GLU A 81 5.96 -3.09 -5.02
N GLU A 82 4.81 -3.75 -5.09
CA GLU A 82 3.68 -3.32 -5.92
C GLU A 82 3.23 -1.90 -5.53
N LYS A 83 3.10 -1.62 -4.23
CA LYS A 83 2.76 -0.28 -3.75
C LYS A 83 3.86 0.74 -4.02
N ALA A 84 5.14 0.35 -3.98
CA ALA A 84 6.27 1.21 -4.32
C ALA A 84 6.22 1.66 -5.78
N LEU A 85 5.87 0.76 -6.69
CA LEU A 85 5.70 1.08 -8.11
C LEU A 85 4.55 2.06 -8.33
N VAL A 86 3.40 1.82 -7.69
CA VAL A 86 2.25 2.73 -7.76
C VAL A 86 2.58 4.10 -7.19
N LEU A 87 3.27 4.17 -6.04
CA LEU A 87 3.70 5.43 -5.43
C LEU A 87 4.65 6.20 -6.34
N ARG A 88 5.61 5.51 -6.96
CA ARG A 88 6.55 6.12 -7.91
C ARG A 88 5.81 6.76 -9.10
N GLU A 89 4.84 6.06 -9.68
CA GLU A 89 4.04 6.61 -10.79
C GLU A 89 3.26 7.85 -10.36
N LYS A 90 2.63 7.81 -9.18
CA LYS A 90 1.91 8.96 -8.60
C LYS A 90 2.85 10.17 -8.45
N ILE A 91 4.04 9.98 -7.91
CA ILE A 91 5.04 11.06 -7.73
C ILE A 91 5.42 11.65 -9.08
N LEU A 92 5.71 10.82 -10.10
CA LEU A 92 6.05 11.30 -11.45
C LEU A 92 4.92 12.11 -12.08
N ARG A 93 3.66 11.68 -11.91
CA ARG A 93 2.48 12.41 -12.41
C ARG A 93 2.31 13.74 -11.71
N THR A 94 2.49 13.78 -10.39
CA THR A 94 2.42 15.02 -9.60
C THR A 94 3.52 16.00 -9.99
N ILE A 95 4.76 15.55 -10.15
CA ILE A 95 5.87 16.40 -10.60
C ILE A 95 5.57 16.98 -11.98
N ARG A 96 5.10 16.16 -12.93
CA ARG A 96 4.73 16.60 -14.28
C ARG A 96 3.59 17.63 -14.26
N TYR A 97 2.62 17.46 -13.37
CA TYR A 97 1.56 18.45 -13.18
C TYR A 97 2.14 19.74 -12.59
N LEU A 98 2.89 19.67 -11.49
CA LEU A 98 3.47 20.86 -10.86
C LEU A 98 4.36 21.67 -11.81
N THR A 99 5.18 21.02 -12.64
CA THR A 99 5.98 21.73 -13.65
C THR A 99 5.11 22.44 -14.69
N LEU A 100 4.03 21.83 -15.16
CA LEU A 100 3.06 22.48 -16.07
C LEU A 100 2.34 23.67 -15.42
N TRP A 101 2.06 23.60 -14.12
CA TRP A 101 1.41 24.69 -13.39
C TRP A 101 2.36 25.84 -13.07
N ASN A 102 3.60 25.54 -12.71
CA ASN A 102 4.64 26.55 -12.47
C ASN A 102 5.02 27.32 -13.74
N LEU A 103 4.83 26.73 -14.92
CA LEU A 103 5.03 27.40 -16.22
C LEU A 103 3.85 28.29 -16.64
N LYS A 104 2.69 28.18 -15.99
CA LYS A 104 1.56 29.08 -16.25
C LYS A 104 1.80 30.41 -15.55
N ILE A 105 2.28 31.39 -16.31
CA ILE A 105 2.28 32.79 -15.87
C ILE A 105 0.82 33.20 -15.61
N PRO A 106 0.46 33.64 -14.39
CA PRO A 106 -0.87 34.13 -14.13
C PRO A 106 -1.11 35.37 -15.00
N ARG A 107 -2.02 35.27 -15.98
CA ARG A 107 -2.47 36.45 -16.71
C ARG A 107 -3.22 37.33 -15.71
N GLN A 108 -2.78 38.57 -15.53
CA GLN A 108 -3.57 39.57 -14.82
C GLN A 108 -4.95 39.63 -15.48
N ARG A 109 -5.98 39.29 -14.72
CA ARG A 109 -7.37 39.46 -15.12
C ARG A 109 -7.94 40.52 -14.21
N CYS A 110 -8.21 41.70 -14.75
CA CYS A 110 -8.98 42.70 -14.02
C CYS A 110 -10.40 42.13 -13.82
N LEU A 111 -10.84 42.05 -12.57
CA LEU A 111 -12.23 41.76 -12.26
C LEU A 111 -13.08 42.91 -12.80
N LYS A 112 -14.22 42.59 -13.45
CA LYS A 112 -15.09 43.61 -14.06
C LYS A 112 -15.58 44.66 -13.04
N THR A 113 -15.60 44.32 -11.75
CA THR A 113 -15.96 45.20 -10.63
C THR A 113 -14.88 46.20 -10.24
N GLU A 114 -13.62 46.00 -10.66
CA GLU A 114 -12.48 46.90 -10.37
C GLU A 114 -12.14 47.82 -11.56
N ALA A 115 -12.74 47.61 -12.72
CA ALA A 115 -12.51 48.43 -13.92
C ALA A 115 -12.91 49.91 -13.72
N ALA A 116 -13.73 50.21 -12.70
CA ALA A 116 -14.10 51.58 -12.35
C ALA A 116 -13.04 52.33 -11.52
N SER A 117 -12.13 51.63 -10.83
CA SER A 117 -11.10 52.24 -9.96
C SER A 117 -9.69 52.24 -10.55
N CYS A 118 -9.44 51.45 -11.60
CA CYS A 118 -8.15 51.43 -12.30
C CYS A 118 -8.04 52.61 -13.30
N LYS A 119 -7.92 53.84 -12.78
CA LYS A 119 -7.40 55.00 -13.54
C LYS A 119 -5.91 55.16 -13.24
N ARG A 120 -5.08 54.30 -13.84
CA ARG A 120 -3.65 54.57 -14.12
C ARG A 120 -3.07 53.43 -14.97
N CYS A 121 -3.13 53.62 -16.28
CA CYS A 121 -2.16 53.18 -17.26
C CYS A 121 -1.91 54.39 -18.16
#